data_AF-A0A2S0RFE9-F1
#
_entry.id   AF-A0A2S0RFE9-F1
#
_cell.length_a   1.000
_cell.length_b   1.000
_cell.length_c   1.000
_cell.angle_alpha   90.00
_cell.angle_beta   90.00
_cell.angle_gamma   90.00
#
_symmetry.space_group_name_H-M   'P 1'
#
loop_
_entity.id
_entity.type
_entity.pdbx_description
1 polymer ?
#
loop_
_entity_poly.entity_id
_entity_poly.type
_entity_poly.pdbx_seq_one_letter_code
_entity_poly.pdbx_strand_id
1 'polypeptide(L)'
;MKIRLFLLLLCCFALPDANAQGRLEVFFDFNKYDINPGAKEKLDRWLSENKNIEVTGIYGYCDWKGTNGYNDTLSLRRVNQIYNYLISNRIAVAAGYETKGFGEDFTQSKIQSENRKVLIVYEPLKPKPEAIQPKTQYQTLTEQVKTAKPGDLIKLENINFFNNSDAVVPKSKPVLAELLCIMEDNPNLKIEIQGHICCQTQGDVNDISTKRAKAVHTYLVRNKISRDRLTFKGYGITRPMHPIPEKNSQEEDDNRRVEILILSN
;
A
#
# COMPACT_ATOMS: atom_id res chain seq x y z
N MET A 1 19.89 -59.74 -42.72
CA MET A 1 19.99 -58.28 -42.60
C MET A 1 19.40 -57.88 -41.24
N LYS A 2 20.22 -57.48 -40.26
CA LYS A 2 19.76 -57.16 -38.89
C LYS A 2 19.29 -55.70 -38.86
N ILE A 3 17.97 -55.46 -38.79
CA ILE A 3 17.41 -54.12 -38.62
C ILE A 3 17.56 -53.74 -37.14
N ARG A 4 18.44 -52.77 -36.85
CA ARG A 4 18.53 -52.14 -35.53
C ARG A 4 17.39 -51.13 -35.39
N LEU A 5 16.41 -51.44 -34.55
CA LEU A 5 15.36 -50.50 -34.15
C LEU A 5 15.96 -49.46 -33.20
N PHE A 6 16.12 -48.23 -33.66
CA PHE A 6 16.60 -47.11 -32.86
C PHE A 6 15.42 -46.61 -32.02
N LEU A 7 15.41 -46.91 -30.73
CA LEU A 7 14.41 -46.37 -29.79
C LEU A 7 14.74 -44.87 -29.60
N LEU A 8 13.95 -44.00 -30.22
CA LEU A 8 14.07 -42.56 -30.06
C LEU A 8 13.43 -42.21 -28.72
N LEU A 9 14.25 -42.04 -27.69
CA LEU A 9 13.82 -41.64 -26.35
C LEU A 9 13.32 -40.18 -26.44
N LEU A 10 12.00 -40.02 -26.52
CA LEU A 10 11.34 -38.72 -26.48
C LEU A 10 11.47 -38.20 -25.03
N CYS A 11 12.56 -37.49 -24.73
CA CYS A 11 12.66 -36.69 -23.52
C CYS A 11 11.63 -35.56 -23.59
N CYS A 12 10.44 -35.80 -23.05
CA CYS A 12 9.53 -34.73 -22.65
C CYS A 12 10.22 -33.92 -21.55
N PHE A 13 10.96 -32.89 -21.93
CA PHE A 13 11.24 -31.79 -21.02
C PHE A 13 9.91 -31.13 -20.71
N ALA A 14 9.33 -31.47 -19.56
CA ALA A 14 8.29 -30.65 -18.95
C ALA A 14 8.91 -29.27 -18.73
N LEU A 15 8.51 -28.29 -19.53
CA LEU A 15 8.80 -26.89 -19.23
C LEU A 15 8.23 -26.62 -17.83
N PRO A 16 8.99 -26.03 -16.90
CA PRO A 16 8.43 -25.62 -15.63
C PRO A 16 7.28 -24.67 -15.91
N ASP A 17 6.09 -25.01 -15.41
CA ASP A 17 4.92 -24.15 -15.49
C ASP A 17 5.32 -22.75 -15.03
N ALA A 18 5.26 -21.79 -15.95
CA ALA A 18 5.31 -20.39 -15.58
C ALA A 18 4.12 -20.16 -14.66
N ASN A 19 4.37 -20.10 -13.34
CA ASN A 19 3.34 -19.96 -12.32
C ASN A 19 2.44 -18.78 -12.68
N ALA A 20 1.24 -19.07 -13.20
CA ALA A 20 0.31 -18.04 -13.62
C ALA A 20 -0.22 -17.33 -12.38
N GLN A 21 -0.02 -16.01 -12.32
CA GLN A 21 -0.52 -15.16 -11.27
C GLN A 21 -2.07 -15.26 -11.23
N GLY A 22 -2.60 -15.72 -10.11
CA GLY A 22 -4.03 -15.88 -9.86
C GLY A 22 -4.73 -14.53 -9.71
N ARG A 23 -6.00 -14.46 -10.11
CA ARG A 23 -6.83 -13.24 -10.08
C ARG A 23 -8.21 -13.56 -9.52
N LEU A 24 -8.66 -12.78 -8.54
CA LEU A 24 -10.02 -12.82 -8.01
C LEU A 24 -10.66 -11.44 -8.08
N GLU A 25 -11.79 -11.34 -8.77
CA GLU A 25 -12.62 -10.13 -8.76
C GLU A 25 -13.72 -10.21 -7.71
N VAL A 26 -13.82 -9.19 -6.87
CA VAL A 26 -14.83 -9.06 -5.82
C VAL A 26 -15.67 -7.82 -6.09
N PHE A 27 -16.98 -7.98 -6.25
CA PHE A 27 -17.89 -6.91 -6.67
C PHE A 27 -18.56 -6.23 -5.48
N PHE A 28 -18.89 -4.95 -5.65
CA PHE A 28 -19.48 -4.10 -4.62
C PHE A 28 -20.80 -3.47 -5.09
N ASP A 29 -21.66 -3.18 -4.12
CA ASP A 29 -22.91 -2.48 -4.38
C ASP A 29 -22.66 -1.02 -4.76
N PHE A 30 -23.67 -0.41 -5.39
CA PHE A 30 -23.59 0.98 -5.83
C PHE A 30 -23.27 1.89 -4.64
N ASN A 31 -22.24 2.71 -4.80
CA ASN A 31 -21.77 3.66 -3.79
C ASN A 31 -21.40 3.06 -2.41
N LYS A 32 -21.12 1.75 -2.35
CA LYS A 32 -20.73 1.05 -1.13
C LYS A 32 -19.30 0.54 -1.20
N TYR A 33 -18.66 0.49 -0.05
CA TYR A 33 -17.37 -0.16 0.14
C TYR A 33 -17.43 -1.36 1.09
N ASP A 34 -18.53 -1.55 1.83
CA ASP A 34 -18.72 -2.71 2.69
C ASP A 34 -18.83 -3.98 1.85
N ILE A 35 -18.24 -5.09 2.33
CA ILE A 35 -18.31 -6.38 1.67
C ILE A 35 -19.76 -6.90 1.80
N ASN A 36 -20.49 -6.93 0.68
CA ASN A 36 -21.85 -7.45 0.64
C ASN A 36 -21.88 -9.00 0.81
N PRO A 37 -23.05 -9.61 1.09
CA PRO A 37 -23.13 -11.05 1.34
C PRO A 37 -22.59 -11.93 0.20
N GLY A 38 -22.85 -11.57 -1.06
CA GLY A 38 -22.37 -12.33 -2.22
C GLY A 38 -20.85 -12.24 -2.40
N ALA A 39 -20.27 -11.06 -2.17
CA ALA A 39 -18.83 -10.85 -2.15
C ALA A 39 -18.16 -11.65 -1.02
N LYS A 40 -18.79 -11.67 0.17
CA LYS A 40 -18.31 -12.45 1.31
C LYS A 40 -18.32 -13.95 1.01
N GLU A 41 -19.41 -14.49 0.49
CA GLU A 41 -19.51 -15.91 0.12
C GLU A 41 -18.44 -16.29 -0.92
N LYS A 42 -18.23 -15.42 -1.93
CA LYS A 42 -17.20 -15.63 -2.95
C LYS A 42 -15.80 -15.64 -2.34
N LEU A 43 -15.49 -14.70 -1.44
CA LEU A 43 -14.23 -14.65 -0.71
C LEU A 43 -14.04 -15.91 0.14
N ASP A 44 -15.04 -16.31 0.92
CA ASP A 44 -14.97 -17.50 1.77
C ASP A 44 -14.70 -18.78 0.97
N ARG A 45 -15.40 -18.95 -0.15
CA ARG A 45 -15.15 -20.06 -1.07
C ARG A 45 -13.72 -20.03 -1.59
N TRP A 46 -13.27 -18.88 -2.10
CA TRP A 46 -11.92 -18.72 -2.62
C TRP A 46 -10.84 -19.02 -1.56
N LEU A 47 -11.03 -18.55 -0.32
CA LEU A 47 -10.13 -18.84 0.80
C LEU A 47 -10.08 -20.34 1.13
N SER A 48 -11.21 -21.04 1.02
CA SER A 48 -11.26 -22.49 1.28
C SER A 48 -10.46 -23.30 0.25
N GLU A 49 -10.40 -22.80 -0.99
CA GLU A 49 -9.71 -23.41 -2.14
C GLU A 49 -8.23 -23.00 -2.22
N ASN A 50 -7.86 -21.85 -1.66
CA ASN A 50 -6.54 -21.23 -1.81
C ASN A 50 -5.87 -21.01 -0.45
N LYS A 51 -5.43 -22.09 0.20
CA LYS A 51 -4.82 -22.02 1.55
C LYS A 51 -3.33 -21.71 1.57
N ASN A 52 -2.62 -21.95 0.46
CA ASN A 52 -1.17 -21.79 0.36
C ASN A 52 -0.83 -20.78 -0.74
N ILE A 53 -1.30 -19.55 -0.57
CA ILE A 53 -1.08 -18.45 -1.50
C ILE A 53 -0.51 -17.24 -0.78
N GLU A 54 0.09 -16.36 -1.55
CA GLU A 54 0.52 -15.03 -1.14
C GLU A 54 -0.14 -13.99 -2.05
N VAL A 55 -0.77 -12.99 -1.46
CA VAL A 55 -1.36 -11.87 -2.21
C VAL A 55 -0.26 -10.89 -2.59
N THR A 56 -0.17 -10.59 -3.89
CA THR A 56 0.84 -9.71 -4.48
C THR A 56 0.26 -8.38 -4.97
N GLY A 57 -1.06 -8.25 -5.09
CA GLY A 57 -1.70 -6.98 -5.41
C GLY A 57 -3.18 -6.89 -5.05
N ILE A 58 -3.66 -5.69 -4.72
CA ILE A 58 -5.08 -5.40 -4.45
C ILE A 58 -5.47 -4.08 -5.11
N TYR A 59 -6.31 -4.14 -6.12
CA TYR A 59 -6.65 -2.98 -6.97
C TYR A 59 -8.14 -2.69 -6.93
N GLY A 60 -8.53 -1.46 -6.62
CA GLY A 60 -9.93 -1.04 -6.50
C GLY A 60 -10.39 -0.24 -7.71
N TYR A 61 -11.66 -0.41 -8.08
CA TYR A 61 -12.29 0.23 -9.23
C TYR A 61 -13.69 0.73 -8.86
N CYS A 62 -14.13 1.80 -9.53
CA CYS A 62 -15.48 2.37 -9.46
C CYS A 62 -16.10 2.52 -10.86
N ASP A 63 -17.42 2.68 -10.93
CA ASP A 63 -18.09 3.10 -12.17
C ASP A 63 -17.90 4.61 -12.39
N TRP A 64 -18.20 5.11 -13.60
CA TRP A 64 -18.06 6.53 -13.98
C TRP A 64 -18.92 7.52 -13.18
N LYS A 65 -19.77 7.04 -12.26
CA LYS A 65 -20.69 7.89 -11.52
C LYS A 65 -19.99 8.54 -10.32
N GLY A 66 -19.58 9.78 -10.47
CA GLY A 66 -19.02 10.59 -9.39
C GLY A 66 -18.02 11.62 -9.91
N THR A 67 -17.38 12.35 -9.00
CA THR A 67 -16.16 13.11 -9.33
C THR A 67 -14.96 12.18 -9.25
N ASN A 68 -13.90 12.41 -10.05
CA ASN A 68 -12.71 11.55 -10.05
C ASN A 68 -12.16 11.31 -8.62
N GLY A 69 -11.94 12.40 -7.85
CA GLY A 69 -11.42 12.26 -6.47
C GLY A 69 -12.33 11.50 -5.49
N TYR A 70 -13.64 11.48 -5.73
CA TYR A 70 -14.59 10.67 -4.97
C TYR A 70 -14.43 9.18 -5.29
N ASN A 71 -14.35 8.84 -6.58
CA ASN A 71 -14.18 7.48 -7.06
C ASN A 71 -12.82 6.89 -6.64
N ASP A 72 -11.77 7.70 -6.59
CA ASP A 72 -10.47 7.30 -6.02
C ASP A 72 -10.61 6.93 -4.54
N THR A 73 -11.29 7.77 -3.76
CA THR A 73 -11.51 7.52 -2.34
C THR A 73 -12.32 6.23 -2.13
N LEU A 74 -13.40 6.05 -2.90
CA LEU A 74 -14.28 4.91 -2.77
C LEU A 74 -13.58 3.60 -3.18
N SER A 75 -12.83 3.61 -4.27
CA SER A 75 -12.04 2.46 -4.71
C SER A 75 -10.97 2.07 -3.69
N LEU A 76 -10.25 3.04 -3.10
CA LEU A 76 -9.32 2.77 -2.00
C LEU A 76 -10.02 2.21 -0.75
N ARG A 77 -11.22 2.70 -0.42
CA ARG A 77 -11.99 2.15 0.72
C ARG A 77 -12.35 0.68 0.50
N ARG A 78 -12.72 0.29 -0.72
CA ARG A 78 -12.97 -1.11 -1.10
C ARG A 78 -11.70 -1.96 -0.99
N VAL A 79 -10.58 -1.48 -1.52
CA VAL A 79 -9.26 -2.15 -1.38
C VAL A 79 -8.96 -2.44 0.09
N ASN A 80 -9.23 -1.47 0.95
CA ASN A 80 -8.94 -1.58 2.38
C ASN A 80 -9.88 -2.54 3.13
N GLN A 81 -11.15 -2.63 2.72
CA GLN A 81 -12.05 -3.66 3.26
C GLN A 81 -11.57 -5.06 2.89
N ILE A 82 -11.15 -5.27 1.63
CA ILE A 82 -10.60 -6.55 1.18
C ILE A 82 -9.29 -6.88 1.91
N TYR A 83 -8.37 -5.93 2.03
CA TYR A 83 -7.14 -6.13 2.77
C TYR A 83 -7.41 -6.57 4.22
N ASN A 84 -8.27 -5.85 4.94
CA ASN A 84 -8.61 -6.19 6.32
C ASN A 84 -9.22 -7.60 6.42
N TYR A 85 -10.06 -7.96 5.45
CA TYR A 85 -10.66 -9.29 5.36
C TYR A 85 -9.61 -10.40 5.18
N LEU A 86 -8.63 -10.19 4.30
CA LEU A 86 -7.56 -11.15 4.05
C LEU A 86 -6.69 -11.35 5.30
N ILE A 87 -6.30 -10.25 5.96
CA ILE A 87 -5.49 -10.30 7.18
C ILE A 87 -6.26 -10.95 8.33
N SER A 88 -7.55 -10.63 8.52
CA SER A 88 -8.36 -11.26 9.58
C SER A 88 -8.50 -12.78 9.38
N ASN A 89 -8.44 -13.24 8.13
CA ASN A 89 -8.46 -14.66 7.76
C ASN A 89 -7.05 -15.26 7.61
N ARG A 90 -6.00 -14.55 8.07
CA ARG A 90 -4.60 -15.01 8.10
C ARG A 90 -4.02 -15.38 6.74
N ILE A 91 -4.45 -14.71 5.68
CA ILE A 91 -3.84 -14.87 4.35
C ILE A 91 -2.54 -14.08 4.29
N ALA A 92 -1.50 -14.70 3.73
CA ALA A 92 -0.22 -14.06 3.51
C ALA A 92 -0.35 -12.95 2.45
N VAL A 93 0.25 -11.80 2.74
CA VAL A 93 0.36 -10.68 1.81
C VAL A 93 1.85 -10.36 1.67
N ALA A 94 2.35 -10.34 0.43
CA ALA A 94 3.75 -10.11 0.14
C ALA A 94 4.21 -8.76 0.70
N ALA A 95 5.44 -8.68 1.21
CA ALA A 95 5.95 -7.41 1.77
C ALA A 95 5.92 -6.25 0.75
N GLY A 96 6.15 -6.55 -0.53
CA GLY A 96 6.11 -5.60 -1.65
C GLY A 96 4.79 -5.54 -2.40
N TYR A 97 3.68 -6.08 -1.86
CA TYR A 97 2.40 -6.12 -2.56
C TYR A 97 1.94 -4.73 -3.03
N GLU A 98 1.35 -4.65 -4.22
CA GLU A 98 0.85 -3.39 -4.76
C GLU A 98 -0.59 -3.10 -4.31
N THR A 99 -0.91 -1.82 -4.09
CA THR A 99 -2.29 -1.40 -3.85
C THR A 99 -2.57 -0.12 -4.59
N LYS A 100 -3.67 -0.06 -5.34
CA LYS A 100 -4.09 1.16 -6.02
C LYS A 100 -5.61 1.24 -6.10
N GLY A 101 -6.18 2.40 -5.81
CA GLY A 101 -7.55 2.73 -6.19
C GLY A 101 -7.49 3.44 -7.52
N PHE A 102 -8.00 2.81 -8.57
CA PHE A 102 -8.05 3.38 -9.91
C PHE A 102 -9.25 4.30 -10.11
N GLY A 103 -10.18 4.39 -9.16
CA GLY A 103 -11.41 5.15 -9.36
C GLY A 103 -12.10 4.74 -10.65
N GLU A 104 -12.26 5.70 -11.56
CA GLU A 104 -12.79 5.49 -12.92
C GLU A 104 -11.72 5.43 -14.03
N ASP A 105 -10.44 5.62 -13.67
CA ASP A 105 -9.27 5.72 -14.56
C ASP A 105 -8.80 4.34 -15.04
N PHE A 106 -9.68 3.63 -15.77
CA PHE A 106 -9.42 2.36 -16.44
C PHE A 106 -10.43 2.12 -17.57
N THR A 107 -10.19 1.07 -18.37
CA THR A 107 -11.15 0.67 -19.42
C THR A 107 -12.43 0.10 -18.79
N GLN A 108 -13.51 0.87 -18.81
CA GLN A 108 -14.79 0.46 -18.23
C GLN A 108 -15.55 -0.55 -19.08
N SER A 109 -16.18 -1.53 -18.40
CA SER A 109 -17.22 -2.37 -19.00
C SER A 109 -18.46 -1.54 -19.32
N LYS A 110 -19.19 -1.96 -20.35
CA LYS A 110 -20.54 -1.45 -20.66
C LYS A 110 -21.52 -1.77 -19.54
N ILE A 111 -21.30 -2.87 -18.82
CA ILE A 111 -22.11 -3.28 -17.68
C ILE A 111 -21.56 -2.62 -16.42
N GLN A 112 -22.24 -1.58 -15.94
CA GLN A 112 -21.75 -0.73 -14.84
C GLN A 112 -21.47 -1.47 -13.54
N SER A 113 -22.21 -2.55 -13.25
CA SER A 113 -21.94 -3.37 -12.06
C SER A 113 -20.59 -4.08 -12.09
N GLU A 114 -20.05 -4.35 -13.27
CA GLU A 114 -18.75 -5.01 -13.40
C GLU A 114 -17.57 -4.07 -13.10
N ASN A 115 -17.82 -2.75 -13.12
CA ASN A 115 -16.80 -1.72 -12.83
C ASN A 115 -16.62 -1.50 -11.32
N ARG A 116 -17.62 -1.87 -10.50
CA ARG A 116 -17.57 -1.74 -9.04
C ARG A 116 -16.89 -2.95 -8.42
N LYS A 117 -15.57 -3.03 -8.51
CA LYS A 117 -14.84 -4.21 -8.06
C LYS A 117 -13.52 -3.92 -7.36
N VAL A 118 -13.04 -4.93 -6.65
CA VAL A 118 -11.64 -5.07 -6.26
C VAL A 118 -11.08 -6.30 -6.94
N LEU A 119 -9.91 -6.16 -7.55
CA LEU A 119 -9.11 -7.24 -8.09
C LEU A 119 -8.03 -7.62 -7.07
N ILE A 120 -8.07 -8.85 -6.59
CA ILE A 120 -7.00 -9.46 -5.81
C ILE A 120 -6.12 -10.24 -6.77
N VAL A 121 -4.81 -10.02 -6.67
CA VAL A 121 -3.80 -10.71 -7.44
C VAL A 121 -2.90 -11.47 -6.49
N TYR A 122 -2.67 -12.74 -6.77
CA TYR A 122 -2.01 -13.67 -5.84
C TYR A 122 -1.20 -14.74 -6.56
N GLU A 123 -0.30 -15.37 -5.85
CA GLU A 123 0.56 -16.46 -6.35
C GLU A 123 0.61 -17.60 -5.35
N PRO A 124 0.97 -18.83 -5.76
CA PRO A 124 1.28 -19.89 -4.81
C PRO A 124 2.37 -19.43 -3.84
N LEU A 125 2.16 -19.67 -2.54
CA LEU A 125 3.12 -19.30 -1.50
C LEU A 125 4.40 -20.13 -1.72
N LYS A 126 5.48 -19.44 -2.10
CA LYS A 126 6.77 -20.09 -2.31
C LYS A 126 7.34 -20.52 -0.95
N PRO A 127 7.87 -21.74 -0.82
CA PRO A 127 8.56 -22.14 0.41
C PRO A 127 9.68 -21.15 0.66
N LYS A 128 9.61 -20.44 1.79
CA LYS A 128 10.61 -19.46 2.18
C LYS A 128 11.95 -20.20 2.32
N PRO A 129 12.98 -19.90 1.52
CA PRO A 129 14.33 -20.41 1.79
C PRO A 129 14.71 -20.01 3.22
N GLU A 130 15.37 -20.88 3.97
CA GLU A 130 15.99 -20.49 5.24
C GLU A 130 16.78 -19.20 5.04
N ALA A 131 16.42 -18.19 5.83
CA ALA A 131 16.58 -16.81 5.44
C ALA A 131 18.05 -16.37 5.35
N ILE A 132 18.53 -16.09 4.14
CA ILE A 132 19.34 -14.88 3.95
C ILE A 132 18.30 -13.75 3.84
N GLN A 133 17.99 -13.10 4.96
CA GLN A 133 17.00 -12.02 5.00
C GLN A 133 17.50 -10.87 4.10
N PRO A 134 16.85 -10.54 2.96
CA PRO A 134 17.03 -9.20 2.40
C PRO A 134 16.63 -8.23 3.51
N LYS A 135 17.49 -7.25 3.82
CA LYS A 135 17.20 -6.27 4.87
C LYS A 135 15.81 -5.70 4.60
N THR A 136 14.86 -6.01 5.47
CA THR A 136 13.48 -5.58 5.27
C THR A 136 13.42 -4.06 5.26
N GLN A 137 12.37 -3.45 4.69
CA GLN A 137 12.13 -2.01 4.83
C GLN A 137 12.25 -1.54 6.30
N TYR A 138 11.87 -2.42 7.24
CA TYR A 138 12.01 -2.20 8.68
C TYR A 138 13.45 -1.96 9.16
N GLN A 139 14.42 -2.57 8.48
CA GLN A 139 15.83 -2.39 8.80
C GLN A 139 16.40 -1.12 8.17
N THR A 140 15.73 -0.54 7.17
CA THR A 140 16.24 0.65 6.46
C THR A 140 15.91 1.94 7.21
N LEU A 141 14.66 2.14 7.66
CA LEU A 141 14.32 3.35 8.43
C LEU A 141 14.99 3.35 9.81
N THR A 142 15.05 2.19 10.48
CA THR A 142 15.80 2.07 11.75
C THR A 142 17.27 2.47 11.60
N GLU A 143 17.96 2.02 10.54
CA GLU A 143 19.37 2.37 10.31
C GLU A 143 19.55 3.84 9.90
N GLN A 144 18.61 4.39 9.11
CA GLN A 144 18.57 5.81 8.78
C GLN A 144 18.46 6.66 10.04
N VAL A 145 17.52 6.35 10.94
CA VAL A 145 17.34 7.11 12.19
C VAL A 145 18.55 6.95 13.11
N LYS A 146 19.12 5.75 13.21
CA LYS A 146 20.31 5.48 14.03
C LYS A 146 21.54 6.29 13.62
N THR A 147 21.70 6.53 12.32
CA THR A 147 22.84 7.27 11.76
C THR A 147 22.57 8.76 11.54
N ALA A 148 21.31 9.19 11.71
CA ALA A 148 20.89 10.55 11.48
C ALA A 148 21.43 11.54 12.53
N LYS A 149 21.50 12.79 12.15
CA LYS A 149 21.88 13.94 12.97
C LYS A 149 20.73 14.94 13.04
N PRO A 150 20.70 15.81 14.05
CA PRO A 150 19.76 16.93 14.08
C PRO A 150 19.82 17.74 12.78
N GLY A 151 18.67 17.93 12.14
CA GLY A 151 18.53 18.56 10.83
C GLY A 151 18.32 17.58 9.67
N ASP A 152 18.60 16.28 9.85
CA ASP A 152 18.37 15.29 8.81
C ASP A 152 16.88 15.05 8.59
N LEU A 153 16.51 14.95 7.31
CA LEU A 153 15.14 14.71 6.87
C LEU A 153 15.05 13.30 6.30
N ILE A 154 14.16 12.48 6.86
CA ILE A 154 13.98 11.08 6.46
C ILE A 154 12.56 10.89 5.95
N LYS A 155 12.42 10.41 4.71
CA LYS A 155 11.13 10.07 4.11
C LYS A 155 10.60 8.78 4.71
N LEU A 156 9.35 8.80 5.16
CA LEU A 156 8.63 7.60 5.60
C LEU A 156 8.10 6.87 4.36
N GLU A 157 8.84 5.88 3.88
CA GLU A 157 8.42 5.11 2.71
C GLU A 157 7.13 4.34 2.96
N ASN A 158 6.29 4.21 1.93
CA ASN A 158 5.01 3.48 1.98
C ASN A 158 3.94 4.05 2.94
N ILE A 159 4.05 5.32 3.36
CA ILE A 159 2.97 6.00 4.09
C ILE A 159 2.02 6.73 3.14
N ASN A 160 0.78 6.25 3.09
CA ASN A 160 -0.25 6.66 2.16
C ASN A 160 -1.55 6.98 2.91
N PHE A 161 -2.35 7.87 2.34
CA PHE A 161 -3.60 8.33 2.91
C PHE A 161 -4.72 8.20 1.88
N PHE A 162 -5.96 8.08 2.36
CA PHE A 162 -7.11 8.21 1.47
C PHE A 162 -7.12 9.59 0.80
N ASN A 163 -7.68 9.65 -0.42
CA ASN A 163 -7.71 10.89 -1.19
C ASN A 163 -8.44 12.00 -0.43
N ASN A 164 -7.89 13.22 -0.48
CA ASN A 164 -8.33 14.40 0.28
C ASN A 164 -8.59 14.14 1.78
N SER A 165 -7.87 13.19 2.38
CA SER A 165 -8.04 12.80 3.78
C SER A 165 -6.69 12.63 4.50
N ASP A 166 -6.78 12.67 5.83
CA ASP A 166 -5.76 12.35 6.82
C ASP A 166 -5.88 10.91 7.36
N ALA A 167 -6.87 10.16 6.90
CA ALA A 167 -6.99 8.74 7.21
C ALA A 167 -5.88 7.95 6.50
N VAL A 168 -5.01 7.33 7.29
CA VAL A 168 -3.91 6.46 6.83
C VAL A 168 -4.48 5.16 6.27
N VAL A 169 -4.00 4.72 5.12
CA VAL A 169 -4.42 3.44 4.55
C VAL A 169 -3.81 2.26 5.34
N PRO A 170 -4.50 1.13 5.49
CA PRO A 170 -4.00 -0.07 6.15
C PRO A 170 -2.59 -0.52 5.74
N LYS A 171 -2.24 -0.45 4.43
CA LYS A 171 -0.90 -0.79 3.94
C LYS A 171 0.21 0.02 4.61
N SER A 172 -0.11 1.21 5.11
CA SER A 172 0.83 2.13 5.74
C SER A 172 0.89 1.98 7.26
N LYS A 173 0.01 1.19 7.87
CA LYS A 173 0.05 0.90 9.31
C LYS A 173 1.36 0.26 9.77
N PRO A 174 2.01 -0.65 9.02
CA PRO A 174 3.26 -1.22 9.46
C PRO A 174 4.40 -0.19 9.55
N VAL A 175 4.41 0.82 8.67
CA VAL A 175 5.37 1.95 8.73
C VAL A 175 5.14 2.79 9.98
N LEU A 176 3.88 3.01 10.36
CA LEU A 176 3.55 3.70 11.62
C LEU A 176 4.00 2.90 12.85
N ALA A 177 3.79 1.58 12.84
CA ALA A 177 4.22 0.69 13.91
C ALA A 177 5.75 0.65 14.03
N GLU A 178 6.45 0.69 12.89
CA GLU A 178 7.90 0.79 12.86
C GLU A 178 8.41 2.10 13.48
N LEU A 179 7.87 3.24 13.05
CA LEU A 179 8.22 4.54 13.62
C LEU A 179 7.95 4.59 15.12
N LEU A 180 6.87 3.94 15.58
CA LEU A 180 6.59 3.78 17.01
C LEU A 180 7.72 3.00 17.71
N CYS A 181 8.09 1.82 17.23
CA CYS A 181 9.19 1.04 17.82
C CYS A 181 10.50 1.85 17.86
N ILE A 182 10.84 2.56 16.79
CA ILE A 182 12.03 3.43 16.74
C ILE A 182 11.96 4.51 17.83
N MET A 183 10.81 5.14 18.01
CA MET A 183 10.62 6.16 19.05
C MET A 183 10.66 5.58 20.47
N GLU A 184 10.22 4.33 20.67
CA GLU A 184 10.32 3.61 21.94
C GLU A 184 11.78 3.24 22.26
N ASP A 185 12.51 2.72 21.28
CA ASP A 185 13.91 2.30 21.42
C ASP A 185 14.88 3.48 21.59
N ASN A 186 14.48 4.68 21.16
CA ASN A 186 15.31 5.89 21.21
C ASN A 186 14.64 6.98 22.07
N PRO A 187 14.67 6.91 23.42
CA PRO A 187 13.88 7.79 24.29
C PRO A 187 14.22 9.29 24.19
N ASN A 188 15.43 9.64 23.73
CA ASN A 188 15.86 11.02 23.53
C ASN A 188 15.50 11.58 22.14
N LEU A 189 15.07 10.71 21.22
CA LEU A 189 14.72 11.09 19.86
C LEU A 189 13.53 12.04 19.87
N LYS A 190 13.71 13.21 19.26
CA LYS A 190 12.67 14.20 19.00
C LYS A 190 12.57 14.45 17.50
N ILE A 191 11.34 14.49 16.98
CA ILE A 191 11.09 14.63 15.55
C ILE A 191 10.02 15.70 15.25
N GLU A 192 10.14 16.36 14.09
CA GLU A 192 9.05 17.08 13.44
C GLU A 192 8.53 16.25 12.27
N ILE A 193 7.23 15.95 12.29
CA ILE A 193 6.57 15.21 11.21
C ILE A 193 6.10 16.22 10.16
N GLN A 194 6.58 16.08 8.93
CA GLN A 194 6.32 16.99 7.82
C GLN A 194 5.40 16.36 6.80
N GLY A 195 4.26 17.00 6.52
CA GLY A 195 3.32 16.55 5.51
C GLY A 195 3.46 17.31 4.20
N HIS A 196 3.33 16.61 3.08
CA HIS A 196 3.39 17.18 1.73
C HIS A 196 2.23 16.65 0.87
N ILE A 197 1.82 17.46 -0.11
CA ILE A 197 0.82 17.07 -1.11
C ILE A 197 1.33 17.40 -2.51
N CYS A 198 0.73 16.77 -3.53
CA CYS A 198 1.01 17.00 -4.94
C CYS A 198 -0.19 17.66 -5.64
N CYS A 199 -0.06 17.87 -6.95
CA CYS A 199 -1.19 17.90 -7.88
C CYS A 199 -2.16 19.08 -7.72
N GLN A 200 -1.89 19.99 -6.78
CA GLN A 200 -2.65 21.23 -6.58
C GLN A 200 -1.77 22.41 -6.99
N THR A 201 -2.35 23.35 -7.75
CA THR A 201 -1.66 24.57 -8.19
C THR A 201 -2.02 25.80 -7.35
N GLN A 202 -3.07 25.71 -6.54
CA GLN A 202 -3.59 26.82 -5.71
C GLN A 202 -3.09 26.79 -4.26
N GLY A 203 -2.11 25.94 -3.93
CA GLY A 203 -1.68 25.71 -2.56
C GLY A 203 -2.44 24.57 -1.87
N ASP A 204 -2.27 24.42 -0.55
CA ASP A 204 -2.97 23.42 0.25
C ASP A 204 -4.27 24.00 0.83
N VAL A 205 -5.26 24.19 -0.04
CA VAL A 205 -6.54 24.87 0.28
C VAL A 205 -7.28 24.21 1.45
N ASN A 206 -7.13 22.89 1.59
CA ASN A 206 -7.85 22.09 2.58
C ASN A 206 -6.98 21.70 3.79
N ASP A 207 -5.77 22.25 3.90
CA ASP A 207 -4.79 21.95 4.95
C ASP A 207 -4.52 20.43 5.11
N ILE A 208 -4.55 19.70 3.98
CA ILE A 208 -4.43 18.24 3.93
C ILE A 208 -3.05 17.80 4.41
N SER A 209 -2.01 18.53 4.03
CA SER A 209 -0.64 18.23 4.43
C SER A 209 -0.48 18.28 5.95
N THR A 210 -1.01 19.32 6.61
CA THR A 210 -0.99 19.45 8.08
C THR A 210 -1.82 18.36 8.73
N LYS A 211 -3.02 18.07 8.22
CA LYS A 211 -3.88 17.02 8.77
C LYS A 211 -3.21 15.64 8.69
N ARG A 212 -2.52 15.33 7.60
CA ARG A 212 -1.75 14.09 7.43
C ARG A 212 -0.58 13.98 8.42
N ALA A 213 0.20 15.05 8.56
CA ALA A 213 1.28 15.09 9.55
C ALA A 213 0.73 14.93 10.98
N LYS A 214 -0.38 15.59 11.28
CA LYS A 214 -1.10 15.47 12.55
C LYS A 214 -1.61 14.05 12.80
N ALA A 215 -2.07 13.33 11.78
CA ALA A 215 -2.54 11.95 11.94
C ALA A 215 -1.44 11.01 12.42
N VAL A 216 -0.23 11.13 11.86
CA VAL A 216 0.96 10.37 12.31
C VAL A 216 1.34 10.76 13.73
N HIS A 217 1.39 12.06 14.03
CA HIS A 217 1.64 12.57 15.39
C HIS A 217 0.62 12.00 16.39
N THR A 218 -0.67 12.07 16.08
CA THR A 218 -1.74 11.56 16.93
C THR A 218 -1.65 10.05 17.13
N TYR A 219 -1.25 9.29 16.12
CA TYR A 219 -1.00 7.86 16.26
C TYR A 219 0.10 7.59 17.30
N LEU A 220 1.25 8.27 17.22
CA LEU A 220 2.36 8.09 18.17
C LEU A 220 1.98 8.49 19.60
N VAL A 221 1.28 9.63 19.75
CA VAL A 221 0.79 10.08 21.07
C VAL A 221 -0.21 9.10 21.68
N ARG A 222 -1.12 8.53 20.87
CA ARG A 222 -2.07 7.50 21.35
C ARG A 222 -1.34 6.24 21.83
N ASN A 223 -0.22 5.92 21.19
CA ASN A 223 0.70 4.85 21.59
C ASN A 223 1.78 5.31 22.59
N LYS A 224 1.47 6.32 23.41
CA LYS A 224 2.26 6.70 24.59
C LYS A 224 3.62 7.35 24.33
N ILE A 225 3.95 7.72 23.09
CA ILE A 225 5.08 8.63 22.85
C ILE A 225 4.74 10.02 23.40
N SER A 226 5.65 10.59 24.17
CA SER A 226 5.42 11.89 24.81
C SER A 226 5.31 13.03 23.80
N ARG A 227 4.40 13.99 24.07
CA ARG A 227 4.11 15.10 23.16
C ARG A 227 5.29 16.07 22.99
N ASP A 228 6.15 16.22 24.00
CA ASP A 228 7.33 17.07 23.93
C ASP A 228 8.43 16.54 23.00
N ARG A 229 8.31 15.27 22.57
CA ARG A 229 9.18 14.62 21.59
C ARG A 229 8.68 14.75 20.15
N LEU A 230 7.48 15.28 19.96
CA LEU A 230 6.78 15.26 18.70
C LEU A 230 6.28 16.65 18.33
N THR A 231 6.61 17.09 17.13
CA THR A 231 5.96 18.24 16.49
C THR A 231 5.46 17.82 15.12
N PHE A 232 4.58 18.60 14.50
CA PHE A 232 4.10 18.32 13.15
C PHE A 232 3.83 19.62 12.39
N LYS A 233 4.01 19.59 11.07
CA LYS A 233 3.78 20.72 10.19
C LYS A 233 3.39 20.28 8.78
N GLY A 234 2.40 20.94 8.20
CA GLY A 234 2.10 20.81 6.77
C GLY A 234 2.88 21.83 5.95
N TYR A 235 3.50 21.37 4.88
CA TYR A 235 4.18 22.23 3.91
C TYR A 235 3.41 22.37 2.60
N GLY A 236 2.25 21.72 2.47
CA GLY A 236 1.45 21.76 1.26
C GLY A 236 2.28 21.36 0.03
N ILE A 237 2.26 22.24 -0.98
CA ILE A 237 3.04 22.14 -2.22
C ILE A 237 4.33 22.99 -2.20
N THR A 238 4.67 23.62 -1.06
CA THR A 238 5.76 24.62 -1.00
C THR A 238 7.17 24.03 -1.02
N ARG A 239 7.29 22.70 -0.83
CA ARG A 239 8.55 21.95 -0.82
C ARG A 239 8.43 20.68 -1.68
N PRO A 240 8.26 20.82 -3.00
CA PRO A 240 8.12 19.66 -3.87
C PRO A 240 9.49 19.01 -4.11
N MET A 241 9.52 17.69 -4.26
CA MET A 241 10.70 16.95 -4.73
C MET A 241 10.82 17.03 -6.25
N HIS A 242 9.68 17.04 -6.94
CA HIS A 242 9.59 17.19 -8.39
C HIS A 242 8.80 18.44 -8.76
N PRO A 243 9.18 19.19 -9.81
CA PRO A 243 8.46 20.38 -10.23
C PRO A 243 6.97 20.11 -10.44
N ILE A 244 6.12 21.06 -10.03
CA ILE A 244 4.68 21.02 -10.28
C ILE A 244 4.40 21.81 -11.59
N PRO A 245 3.61 21.27 -12.55
CA PRO A 245 2.93 19.98 -12.50
C PRO A 245 3.87 18.78 -12.71
N GLU A 246 3.61 17.70 -11.99
CA GLU A 246 4.35 16.44 -12.07
C GLU A 246 4.15 15.77 -13.44
N LYS A 247 5.19 15.06 -13.92
CA LYS A 247 5.16 14.45 -15.27
C LYS A 247 4.44 13.11 -15.33
N ASN A 248 4.37 12.40 -14.19
CA ASN A 248 3.87 11.04 -14.09
C ASN A 248 3.47 10.73 -12.64
N SER A 249 2.79 9.60 -12.45
CA SER A 249 2.30 9.19 -11.13
C SER A 249 3.39 8.96 -10.08
N GLN A 250 4.61 8.59 -10.49
CA GLN A 250 5.71 8.39 -9.55
C GLN A 250 6.18 9.71 -8.95
N GLU A 251 6.29 10.75 -9.78
CA GLU A 251 6.63 12.11 -9.31
C GLU A 251 5.54 12.66 -8.39
N GLU A 252 4.27 12.37 -8.69
CA GLU A 252 3.16 12.74 -7.81
C GLU A 252 3.25 12.03 -6.45
N ASP A 253 3.55 10.73 -6.42
CA ASP A 253 3.71 9.97 -5.18
C ASP A 253 4.90 10.47 -4.36
N ASP A 254 6.02 10.82 -4.99
CA ASP A 254 7.16 11.44 -4.31
C ASP A 254 6.82 12.81 -3.72
N ASN A 255 5.97 13.60 -4.39
CA ASN A 255 5.47 14.84 -3.82
C ASN A 255 4.43 14.59 -2.70
N ARG A 256 3.59 13.54 -2.80
CA ARG A 256 2.64 13.09 -1.75
C ARG A 256 3.33 12.24 -0.69
N ARG A 257 4.18 12.85 0.13
CA ARG A 257 4.94 12.15 1.17
C ARG A 257 4.72 12.69 2.58
N VAL A 258 5.19 11.89 3.54
CA VAL A 258 5.45 12.35 4.92
C VAL A 258 6.92 12.10 5.22
N GLU A 259 7.54 13.09 5.85
CA GLU A 259 8.94 13.04 6.27
C GLU A 259 9.02 13.24 7.78
N ILE A 260 10.10 12.78 8.39
CA ILE A 260 10.46 13.12 9.76
C ILE A 260 11.78 13.90 9.74
N LEU A 261 11.76 15.08 10.34
CA LEU A 261 12.95 15.87 10.60
C LEU A 261 13.46 15.50 11.98
N ILE A 262 14.73 15.10 12.08
CA ILE A 262 15.38 14.82 13.35
C ILE A 262 15.69 16.15 14.05
N LEU A 263 15.14 16.36 15.24
CA LEU A 263 15.37 17.57 16.05
C LEU A 263 16.48 17.35 17.08
N SER A 264 16.52 16.17 17.69
CA SER A 264 17.56 15.72 18.60
C SER A 264 17.51 14.20 18.70
N ASN A 265 18.63 13.57 19.04
CA ASN A 265 18.76 12.13 19.28
C ASN A 265 19.69 11.84 20.46
#